data_AF-A0A3N7F0Q3-F1
#
_entry.id   AF-A0A3N7F0Q3-F1
#
_cell.length_a   1.000
_cell.length_b   1.000
_cell.length_c   1.000
_cell.angle_alpha   90.00
_cell.angle_beta   90.00
_cell.angle_gamma   90.00
#
_symmetry.space_group_name_H-M   'P 1'
#
loop_
_entity.id
_entity.type
_entity.pdbx_description
1 polymer ?
#
loop_
_entity_poly.entity_id
_entity_poly.type
_entity_poly.pdbx_seq_one_letter_code
_entity_poly.pdbx_strand_id
1 'polypeptide(L)'
;MVAQKMLEGNVLWSYDHELTNEKGTGWIKKLAGLFSFLKPRHKHEGNILLASNGIFITGDEQLEVPLSNIEEVYMGFDELFPASAIKNFGLFWQPIRIRSTISRSESQTVYLVINRTGIFSDNQTWFNTLISLLR
;
A
#
# COMPACT_ATOMS: atom_id res chain seq x y z
N MET A 1 4.38 -28.03 1.57
CA MET A 1 3.80 -27.58 0.29
C MET A 1 4.45 -26.24 -0.04
N VAL A 2 4.99 -26.07 -1.25
CA VAL A 2 5.59 -24.80 -1.69
C VAL A 2 4.44 -23.85 -2.02
N ALA A 3 4.47 -22.62 -1.50
CA ALA A 3 3.42 -21.64 -1.79
C ALA A 3 3.37 -21.32 -3.30
N GLN A 4 2.16 -21.31 -3.87
CA GLN A 4 1.98 -21.01 -5.29
C GLN A 4 2.03 -19.50 -5.49
N LYS A 5 3.00 -19.02 -6.28
CA LYS A 5 3.08 -17.61 -6.72
C LYS A 5 1.90 -17.26 -7.62
N MET A 6 1.30 -16.10 -7.38
CA MET A 6 0.13 -15.61 -8.11
C MET A 6 0.39 -14.29 -8.84
N LEU A 7 0.94 -13.28 -8.15
CA LEU A 7 1.30 -11.98 -8.74
C LEU A 7 2.66 -11.53 -8.22
N GLU A 8 3.37 -10.74 -9.02
CA GLU A 8 4.59 -10.05 -8.59
C GLU A 8 4.67 -8.66 -9.21
N GLY A 9 5.43 -7.77 -8.59
CA GLY A 9 5.61 -6.42 -9.09
C GLY A 9 6.48 -5.55 -8.20
N ASN A 10 6.50 -4.26 -8.51
CA ASN A 10 7.09 -3.22 -7.67
C ASN A 10 6.01 -2.59 -6.80
N VAL A 11 6.37 -2.16 -5.60
CA VAL A 11 5.44 -1.56 -4.63
C VAL A 11 6.04 -0.32 -3.99
N LEU A 12 5.19 0.68 -3.82
CA LEU A 12 5.41 1.82 -2.94
C LEU A 12 4.49 1.63 -1.73
N TRP A 13 5.03 1.65 -0.52
CA TRP A 13 4.24 1.35 0.67
C TRP A 13 4.64 2.16 1.91
N SER A 14 3.73 2.15 2.90
CA SER A 14 3.91 2.78 4.21
C SER A 14 3.01 2.13 5.25
N TYR A 15 3.43 2.18 6.51
CA TYR A 15 2.53 1.98 7.63
C TYR A 15 1.67 3.23 7.90
N ASP A 16 0.53 3.04 8.57
CA ASP A 16 -0.36 4.11 9.03
C ASP A 16 0.33 5.17 9.91
N HIS A 17 1.16 4.73 10.87
CA HIS A 17 1.87 5.61 11.79
C HIS A 17 2.90 6.50 11.08
N GLU A 18 3.48 6.03 9.97
CA GLU A 18 4.41 6.81 9.17
C GLU A 18 3.70 7.94 8.43
N LEU A 19 2.55 7.65 7.83
CA LEU A 19 1.71 8.65 7.17
C LEU A 19 1.15 9.67 8.18
N THR A 20 0.93 9.24 9.42
CA THR A 20 0.46 10.11 10.51
C THR A 20 1.54 11.07 10.97
N ASN A 21 2.77 10.59 11.18
CA ASN A 21 3.91 11.42 11.60
C ASN A 21 4.25 12.52 10.58
N GLU A 22 3.97 12.31 9.29
CA GLU A 22 4.13 13.34 8.27
C GLU A 22 3.12 14.49 8.37
N LYS A 23 1.96 14.32 9.02
CA LYS A 23 0.99 15.41 9.18
C LYS A 23 1.53 16.55 10.04
N GLY A 24 2.44 16.26 10.98
CA GLY A 24 3.03 17.23 11.92
C GLY A 24 4.05 18.20 11.32
N THR A 25 4.61 17.91 10.14
CA THR A 25 5.62 18.76 9.45
C THR A 25 5.01 19.67 8.36
N GLY A 26 3.71 19.93 8.47
CA GLY A 26 2.80 20.37 7.39
C GLY A 26 2.99 21.75 6.77
N TRP A 27 3.90 22.60 7.26
CA TRP A 27 4.12 23.93 6.65
C TRP A 27 5.25 23.92 5.61
N ILE A 28 6.31 23.14 5.82
CA ILE A 28 7.49 23.13 4.94
C ILE A 28 7.24 22.27 3.68
N LYS A 29 6.48 21.16 3.81
CA LYS A 29 6.14 20.28 2.68
C LYS A 29 5.06 20.85 1.73
N LYS A 30 4.22 21.78 2.17
CA LYS A 30 3.17 22.41 1.33
C LYS A 30 3.76 23.20 0.15
N LEU A 31 4.94 23.79 0.32
CA LEU A 31 5.65 24.52 -0.74
C LEU A 31 6.40 23.58 -1.70
N ALA A 32 6.90 22.44 -1.22
CA ALA A 32 7.55 21.42 -2.06
C ALA A 32 6.56 20.65 -2.96
N GLY A 33 5.27 20.62 -2.58
CA GLY A 33 4.20 19.95 -3.31
C GLY A 33 3.82 20.59 -4.65
N LEU A 34 4.23 21.84 -4.91
CA LEU A 34 3.97 22.53 -6.18
C LEU A 34 4.93 22.13 -7.31
N PHE A 35 6.07 21.51 -7.01
CA PHE A 35 7.14 21.29 -8.01
C PHE A 35 7.65 19.85 -8.14
N SER A 36 7.18 18.90 -7.34
CA SER A 36 7.63 17.52 -7.49
C SER A 36 6.72 16.76 -8.47
N PHE A 37 7.33 15.99 -9.35
CA PHE A 37 6.73 14.98 -10.21
C PHE A 37 6.20 13.80 -9.34
N LEU A 38 5.38 14.11 -8.34
CA LEU A 38 5.24 13.40 -7.07
C LEU A 38 4.90 11.93 -7.25
N LYS A 39 5.85 11.08 -6.83
CA LYS A 39 5.53 9.73 -6.37
C LYS A 39 4.44 9.81 -5.29
N PRO A 40 3.56 8.80 -5.17
CA PRO A 40 2.54 8.77 -4.12
C PRO A 40 3.19 8.94 -2.75
N ARG A 41 2.42 9.30 -1.73
CA ARG A 41 2.95 9.29 -0.36
C ARG A 41 3.29 7.84 0.01
N HIS A 42 4.57 7.60 0.20
CA HIS A 42 5.12 6.33 0.63
C HIS A 42 6.41 6.62 1.39
N LYS A 43 6.82 5.66 2.22
CA LYS A 43 8.07 5.69 2.97
C LYS A 43 9.04 4.66 2.41
N HIS A 44 8.49 3.58 1.87
CA HIS A 44 9.22 2.40 1.43
C HIS A 44 8.97 2.07 -0.03
N GLU A 45 9.98 1.49 -0.67
CA GLU A 45 9.93 1.03 -2.06
C GLU A 45 10.55 -0.36 -2.16
N GLY A 46 9.91 -1.26 -2.92
CA GLY A 46 10.42 -2.62 -3.05
C GLY A 46 9.73 -3.43 -4.13
N ASN A 47 9.99 -4.74 -4.09
CA ASN A 47 9.29 -5.76 -4.85
C ASN A 47 8.25 -6.44 -3.96
N ILE A 48 7.09 -6.72 -4.53
CA ILE A 48 5.99 -7.41 -3.87
C ILE A 48 5.69 -8.73 -4.57
N LEU A 49 5.41 -9.76 -3.79
CA LEU A 49 4.97 -11.07 -4.22
C LEU A 49 3.66 -11.41 -3.50
N LEU A 50 2.63 -11.73 -4.27
CA LEU A 50 1.43 -12.40 -3.77
C LEU A 50 1.56 -13.89 -4.04
N ALA A 51 1.50 -14.69 -2.99
CA ALA A 51 1.45 -16.13 -3.06
C ALA A 51 0.20 -16.66 -2.33
N SER A 52 -0.08 -17.95 -2.49
CA SER A 52 -1.24 -18.62 -1.91
C SER A 52 -1.30 -18.62 -0.38
N ASN A 53 -0.23 -18.21 0.31
CA ASN A 53 -0.14 -18.15 1.77
C ASN A 53 0.07 -16.73 2.33
N GLY A 54 0.38 -15.73 1.50
CA GLY A 54 0.68 -14.39 2.00
C GLY A 54 1.15 -13.40 0.95
N ILE A 55 1.33 -12.18 1.42
CA ILE A 55 2.02 -11.09 0.73
C ILE A 55 3.43 -10.99 1.30
N PHE A 56 4.42 -10.88 0.42
CA PHE A 56 5.82 -10.74 0.78
C PHE A 56 6.39 -9.52 0.05
N ILE A 57 6.97 -8.58 0.81
CA ILE A 57 7.65 -7.41 0.28
C ILE A 57 9.13 -7.50 0.65
N THR A 58 9.97 -7.22 -0.34
CA THR A 58 11.43 -7.12 -0.19
C THR A 58 11.89 -5.81 -0.80
N GLY A 59 12.92 -5.17 -0.25
CA GLY A 59 13.36 -3.86 -0.71
C GLY A 59 14.21 -3.18 0.34
N ASP A 60 13.87 -1.93 0.63
CA ASP A 60 14.46 -1.18 1.74
C ASP A 60 14.02 -1.74 3.11
N GLU A 61 12.78 -2.23 3.21
CA GLU A 61 12.27 -2.94 4.37
C GLU A 61 11.56 -4.25 3.95
N GLN A 62 11.72 -5.29 4.76
CA GLN A 62 11.03 -6.57 4.59
C GLN A 62 9.70 -6.55 5.34
N LEU A 63 8.63 -6.92 4.64
CA LEU A 63 7.30 -7.09 5.22
C LEU A 63 6.72 -8.43 4.75
N GLU A 64 6.22 -9.22 5.69
CA GLU A 64 5.45 -10.42 5.41
C GLU A 64 4.07 -10.30 6.04
N VAL A 65 3.02 -10.51 5.24
CA VAL A 65 1.64 -10.51 5.71
C VAL A 65 1.00 -11.83 5.30
N PRO A 66 0.96 -12.82 6.22
CA PRO A 66 0.25 -14.08 5.97
C PRO A 66 -1.23 -13.81 5.70
N LEU A 67 -1.83 -14.51 4.74
CA LEU A 67 -3.25 -14.34 4.41
C LEU A 67 -4.15 -14.62 5.62
N SER A 68 -3.75 -15.58 6.47
CA SER A 68 -4.45 -15.91 7.72
C SER A 68 -4.53 -14.76 8.72
N ASN A 69 -3.64 -13.78 8.59
CA ASN A 69 -3.56 -12.64 9.50
C ASN A 69 -4.29 -11.41 8.93
N ILE A 70 -4.74 -11.45 7.68
CA ILE A 70 -5.43 -10.31 7.07
C ILE A 70 -6.85 -10.25 7.61
N GLU A 71 -7.16 -9.14 8.28
CA GLU A 71 -8.50 -8.86 8.82
C GLU A 71 -9.37 -8.10 7.81
N GLU A 72 -8.76 -7.18 7.07
CA GLU A 72 -9.46 -6.30 6.16
C GLU A 72 -8.57 -5.93 4.97
N VAL A 73 -9.14 -5.97 3.77
CA VAL A 73 -8.55 -5.37 2.57
C VAL A 73 -9.54 -4.35 2.03
N TYR A 74 -9.08 -3.11 1.90
CA TYR A 74 -9.85 -1.99 1.38
C TYR A 74 -9.11 -1.35 0.22
N MET A 75 -9.82 -0.87 -0.79
CA MET A 75 -9.25 -0.08 -1.88
C MET A 75 -10.01 1.25 -1.96
N GLY A 76 -9.30 2.35 -1.78
CA GLY A 76 -9.91 3.67 -1.68
C GLY A 76 -9.06 4.66 -0.91
N PHE A 77 -9.56 5.89 -0.82
CA PHE A 77 -8.93 6.96 -0.06
C PHE A 77 -9.52 7.07 1.34
N ASP A 78 -8.71 7.54 2.29
CA ASP A 78 -9.14 7.84 3.64
C ASP A 78 -8.41 9.06 4.21
N GLU A 79 -8.55 9.31 5.51
CA GLU A 79 -7.95 10.47 6.17
C GLU A 79 -6.41 10.42 6.19
N LEU A 80 -5.80 9.24 6.13
CA LEU A 80 -4.35 9.06 6.14
C LEU A 80 -3.78 9.11 4.72
N PHE A 81 -4.54 8.61 3.75
CA PHE A 81 -4.21 8.65 2.33
C PHE A 81 -5.32 9.38 1.53
N PRO A 82 -5.39 10.72 1.59
CA PRO A 82 -6.46 11.46 0.92
C PRO A 82 -6.22 11.57 -0.59
N ALA A 83 -7.30 11.65 -1.37
CA ALA A 83 -7.25 11.82 -2.82
C ALA A 83 -6.44 13.06 -3.26
N SER A 84 -6.43 14.11 -2.45
CA SER A 84 -5.65 15.34 -2.69
C SER A 84 -4.14 15.14 -2.60
N ALA A 85 -3.67 14.02 -2.04
CA ALA A 85 -2.25 13.70 -1.97
C ALA A 85 -1.67 13.16 -3.28
N ILE A 86 -2.51 12.93 -4.30
CA ILE A 86 -2.10 12.34 -5.57
C ILE A 86 -2.60 13.16 -6.76
N LYS A 87 -1.90 13.04 -7.91
CA LYS A 87 -2.28 13.73 -9.14
C LYS A 87 -3.71 13.34 -9.56
N ASN A 88 -4.41 14.30 -10.15
CA ASN A 88 -5.78 14.14 -10.67
C ASN A 88 -6.78 13.69 -9.60
N PHE A 89 -6.54 13.98 -8.32
CA PHE A 89 -7.45 13.66 -7.21
C PHE A 89 -7.93 12.19 -7.21
N GLY A 90 -7.08 11.25 -7.65
CA GLY A 90 -7.40 9.82 -7.63
C GLY A 90 -8.37 9.31 -8.68
N LEU A 91 -8.56 10.05 -9.78
CA LEU A 91 -9.44 9.62 -10.87
C LEU A 91 -9.04 8.30 -11.55
N PHE A 92 -7.77 7.90 -11.49
CA PHE A 92 -7.25 6.76 -12.26
C PHE A 92 -6.89 5.54 -11.43
N TRP A 93 -6.61 5.71 -10.14
CA TRP A 93 -6.24 4.62 -9.24
C TRP A 93 -6.46 5.04 -7.79
N GLN A 94 -6.61 4.03 -6.94
CA GLN A 94 -6.78 4.18 -5.49
C GLN A 94 -5.79 3.27 -4.77
N PRO A 95 -5.25 3.65 -3.60
CA PRO A 95 -4.34 2.80 -2.84
C PRO A 95 -5.09 1.58 -2.27
N ILE A 96 -4.33 0.51 -2.02
CA ILE A 96 -4.83 -0.65 -1.27
C ILE A 96 -4.41 -0.47 0.19
N ARG A 97 -5.35 -0.62 1.11
CA ARG A 97 -5.12 -0.66 2.55
C ARG A 97 -5.34 -2.08 3.05
N ILE A 98 -4.37 -2.62 3.76
CA ILE A 98 -4.45 -3.94 4.38
C ILE A 98 -4.30 -3.76 5.88
N ARG A 99 -5.30 -4.22 6.65
CA ARG A 99 -5.20 -4.37 8.09
C ARG A 99 -4.95 -5.84 8.41
N SER A 100 -3.93 -6.10 9.20
CA SER A 100 -3.54 -7.46 9.59
C SER A 100 -3.19 -7.55 11.06
N THR A 101 -3.52 -8.67 11.70
CA THR A 101 -3.13 -8.98 13.07
C THR A 101 -1.64 -9.34 13.14
N ILE A 102 -0.88 -8.67 14.01
CA ILE A 102 0.51 -9.03 14.31
C ILE A 102 0.57 -9.92 15.55
N SER A 103 -0.24 -9.61 16.56
CA SER A 103 -0.30 -10.34 17.83
C SER A 103 -1.75 -10.38 18.35
N ARG A 104 -2.02 -11.11 19.44
CA ARG A 104 -3.39 -11.31 19.97
C ARG A 104 -4.17 -10.02 20.25
N SER A 105 -3.49 -8.88 20.42
CA SER A 105 -4.10 -7.59 20.74
C SER A 105 -3.63 -6.44 19.85
N GLU A 106 -2.85 -6.74 18.80
CA GLU A 106 -2.21 -5.72 17.98
C GLU A 106 -2.43 -6.01 16.51
N SER A 107 -2.85 -4.98 15.78
CA SER A 107 -3.01 -5.00 14.34
C SER A 107 -2.17 -3.88 13.74
N GLN A 108 -1.61 -4.14 12.56
CA GLN A 108 -0.96 -3.14 11.73
C GLN A 108 -1.82 -2.81 10.54
N THR A 109 -1.67 -1.58 10.04
CA THR A 109 -2.25 -1.16 8.78
C THR A 109 -1.16 -0.71 7.83
N VAL A 110 -1.15 -1.27 6.62
CA VAL A 110 -0.22 -0.90 5.55
C VAL A 110 -0.98 -0.40 4.33
N TYR A 111 -0.41 0.60 3.68
CA TYR A 111 -0.91 1.19 2.43
C TYR A 111 0.01 0.82 1.29
N LEU A 112 -0.55 0.32 0.19
CA LEU A 112 0.18 -0.20 -0.96
C LEU A 112 -0.24 0.53 -2.25
N VAL A 113 0.75 0.86 -3.08
CA VAL A 113 0.57 1.28 -4.46
C VAL A 113 1.51 0.46 -5.34
N ILE A 114 0.93 -0.37 -6.21
CA ILE A 114 1.63 -1.46 -6.90
C ILE A 114 1.74 -1.17 -8.39
N ASN A 115 2.92 -1.43 -8.96
CA ASN A 115 3.26 -1.24 -10.37
C ASN A 115 2.85 0.14 -10.91
N ARG A 116 3.15 1.20 -10.16
CA ARG A 116 2.79 2.55 -10.59
C ARG A 116 3.68 3.00 -11.76
N THR A 117 3.06 3.21 -12.92
CA THR A 117 3.68 3.85 -14.09
C THR A 117 2.91 5.11 -14.47
N GLY A 118 3.45 6.28 -14.10
CA GLY A 118 2.79 7.57 -14.34
C GLY A 118 1.47 7.69 -13.59
N ILE A 119 0.34 7.65 -14.33
CA ILE A 119 -1.03 7.73 -13.78
C ILE A 119 -1.73 6.37 -13.65
N PHE A 120 -1.09 5.27 -14.05
CA PHE A 120 -1.64 3.93 -13.97
C PHE A 120 -1.05 3.15 -12.79
N SER A 121 -1.79 2.17 -12.27
CA SER A 121 -1.33 1.18 -11.31
C SER A 121 -2.08 -0.13 -11.51
N ASP A 122 -1.51 -1.23 -10.99
CA ASP A 122 -2.16 -2.56 -11.05
C ASP A 122 -3.04 -2.84 -9.82
N ASN A 123 -3.31 -1.82 -9.00
CA ASN A 123 -4.00 -1.99 -7.71
C ASN A 123 -5.34 -2.70 -7.83
N GLN A 124 -6.11 -2.46 -8.89
CA GLN A 124 -7.39 -3.14 -9.10
C GLN A 124 -7.22 -4.66 -9.26
N THR A 125 -6.24 -5.08 -10.05
CA THR A 125 -5.92 -6.50 -10.27
C THR A 125 -5.46 -7.16 -8.97
N TRP A 126 -4.59 -6.49 -8.23
CA TRP A 126 -4.10 -6.96 -6.94
C TRP A 126 -5.22 -7.07 -5.90
N PHE A 127 -6.08 -6.05 -5.79
CA PHE A 127 -7.23 -6.06 -4.90
C PHE A 127 -8.18 -7.23 -5.21
N ASN A 128 -8.57 -7.40 -6.48
CA ASN A 128 -9.46 -8.48 -6.88
C ASN A 128 -8.86 -9.86 -6.57
N THR A 129 -7.56 -10.02 -6.79
CA THR A 129 -6.87 -11.29 -6.51
C THR A 129 -6.81 -11.55 -5.01
N LEU A 130 -6.45 -10.55 -4.19
CA LEU A 130 -6.47 -10.66 -2.73
C LEU A 130 -7.86 -11.03 -2.19
N ILE A 131 -8.91 -10.36 -2.65
CA ILE A 131 -10.28 -10.67 -2.24
C ILE A 131 -10.68 -12.10 -2.65
N SER A 132 -10.22 -12.60 -3.81
CA SER A 132 -10.48 -13.98 -4.22
C SER A 132 -9.80 -15.02 -3.34
N LEU A 133 -8.65 -14.68 -2.74
CA LEU A 133 -7.90 -15.57 -1.85
C LEU A 133 -8.41 -15.58 -0.40
N LEU A 134 -9.12 -14.53 0.01
CA LEU A 134 -9.67 -14.37 1.36
C LEU A 134 -11.11 -14.89 1.49
N ARG A 135 -11.70 -15.38 0.39
CA ARG A 135 -13.01 -16.02 0.35
C ARG A 135 -12.89 -17.53 0.52
#